data_AF-A0ABD5LZJ2-F1
#
_entry.id   AF-A0ABD5LZJ2-F1
#
_cell.length_a   1.000
_cell.length_b   1.000
_cell.length_c   1.000
_cell.angle_alpha   90.00
_cell.angle_beta   90.00
_cell.angle_gamma   90.00
#
_symmetry.space_group_name_H-M   'P 1'
#
loop_
_entity.id
_entity.type
_entity.pdbx_description
1 polymer ?
#
loop_
_entity_poly.entity_id
_entity_poly.type
_entity_poly.pdbx_seq_one_letter_code
_entity_poly.pdbx_strand_id
1 'polypeptide(L)' 'MTSKSVATALTLYRSRTLTLEQAATVGGCSTAQLEESARAFAPAPGEAPADD' A
#
# COMPACT_ATOMS: atom_id res chain seq x y z
N MET A 1 10.83 2.92 19.27
CA MET A 1 10.79 3.75 18.05
C MET A 1 10.39 2.85 16.90
N THR A 2 9.11 2.82 16.55
CA THR A 2 8.62 1.99 15.45
C THR A 2 9.18 2.56 14.16
N SER A 3 10.00 1.78 13.45
CA SER A 3 10.56 2.20 12.18
C SER A 3 9.42 2.49 11.21
N LYS A 4 9.34 3.72 10.72
CA LYS A 4 8.34 4.17 9.74
C LYS A 4 8.61 3.45 8.43
N SER A 5 7.63 2.72 7.90
CA SER A 5 7.77 1.94 6.68
C SER A 5 6.50 1.99 5.84
N VAL A 6 6.69 2.25 4.54
CA VAL A 6 5.62 2.28 3.53
C VAL A 6 4.91 0.92 3.46
N ALA A 7 5.63 -0.19 3.62
CA ALA A 7 5.05 -1.54 3.63
C ALA A 7 4.02 -1.74 4.75
N THR A 8 4.28 -1.19 5.94
CA THR A 8 3.35 -1.24 7.08
C THR A 8 2.10 -0.41 6.79
N ALA A 9 2.26 0.81 6.29
CA ALA A 9 1.14 1.64 5.85
C ALA A 9 0.30 0.93 4.78
N LEU A 10 0.96 0.31 3.79
CA LEU A 10 0.30 -0.40 2.72
C LEU A 10 -0.53 -1.57 3.24
N THR A 11 0.03 -2.32 4.19
CA THR A 11 -0.66 -3.45 4.84
C THR A 11 -1.92 -2.98 5.58
N LEU A 12 -1.84 -1.88 6.34
CA LEU A 12 -2.97 -1.31 7.07
C LEU A 12 -4.05 -0.76 6.12
N TYR A 13 -3.64 -0.07 5.06
CA TYR A 13 -4.54 0.44 4.03
C TYR A 13 -5.27 -0.70 3.31
N ARG A 14 -4.56 -1.75 2.89
CA ARG A 14 -5.14 -2.93 2.21
C ARG A 14 -6.00 -3.79 3.12
N SER A 15 -5.70 -3.83 4.41
CA SER A 15 -6.56 -4.46 5.43
C SER A 15 -7.88 -3.72 5.62
N ARG A 16 -8.11 -2.61 4.90
CA ARG A 16 -9.27 -1.70 5.00
C ARG A 16 -9.51 -1.20 6.43
N THR A 17 -8.45 -1.21 7.25
CA THR A 17 -8.51 -0.75 8.64
C THR A 17 -8.41 0.76 8.72
N LEU A 18 -7.67 1.37 7.80
CA LEU A 18 -7.38 2.80 7.77
C LEU A 18 -7.56 3.36 6.36
N THR A 19 -7.89 4.65 6.28
CA THR A 19 -7.87 5.39 5.02
C THR A 19 -6.42 5.61 4.55
N LEU A 20 -6.26 5.98 3.27
CA LEU A 20 -4.95 6.21 2.65
C LEU A 20 -4.13 7.28 3.44
N GLU A 21 -4.77 8.37 3.87
CA GLU A 21 -4.16 9.42 4.70
C GLU A 21 -3.74 8.94 6.10
N GLN A 22 -4.59 8.13 6.74
CA GLN A 22 -4.30 7.59 8.07
C GLN A 22 -3.14 6.60 8.02
N ALA A 23 -3.14 5.71 7.03
CA ALA A 23 -2.06 4.77 6.81
C ALA A 23 -0.73 5.49 6.49
N ALA A 24 -0.76 6.51 5.64
CA ALA A 24 0.39 7.35 5.31
C ALA A 24 1.00 8.01 6.57
N THR A 25 0.14 8.55 7.45
CA THR A 25 0.57 9.14 8.73
C THR A 25 1.24 8.12 9.65
N VAL A 26 0.66 6.92 9.79
CA VAL A 26 1.21 5.84 10.62
C VAL A 26 2.54 5.30 10.07
N GLY A 27 2.62 5.12 8.75
CA GLY A 27 3.85 4.66 8.08
C GLY A 27 4.90 5.74 7.88
N GLY A 28 4.58 7.01 8.18
CA GLY A 28 5.49 8.13 8.02
C GLY A 28 5.87 8.42 6.57
N CYS A 29 4.97 8.16 5.63
CA CYS A 29 5.16 8.41 4.20
C CYS A 29 4.07 9.35 3.67
N SER A 30 4.29 9.92 2.49
CA SER A 30 3.27 10.73 1.84
C SER A 30 2.18 9.84 1.24
N THR A 31 0.95 10.35 1.17
CA THR A 31 -0.17 9.68 0.50
C THR A 31 0.14 9.30 -0.94
N ALA A 32 0.81 10.17 -1.69
CA ALA A 32 1.25 9.88 -3.06
C ALA A 32 2.17 8.65 -3.15
N GLN A 33 3.16 8.53 -2.25
CA GLN A 33 4.05 7.36 -2.18
C GLN A 33 3.28 6.09 -1.84
N LEU A 34 2.31 6.20 -0.93
CA LEU A 34 1.49 5.06 -0.54
C LEU A 34 0.58 4.62 -1.68
N GLU A 35 -0.02 5.56 -2.42
CA GLU A 35 -0.85 5.27 -3.59
C GLU A 35 -0.04 4.64 -4.72
N GLU A 36 1.15 5.17 -5.01
CA GLU A 36 2.06 4.60 -6.01
C GLU A 36 2.46 3.17 -5.63
N SER A 37 2.84 2.95 -4.37
CA SER A 37 3.14 1.61 -3.85
C SER A 37 1.93 0.68 -3.90
N ALA A 38 0.73 1.21 -3.63
CA ALA A 38 -0.52 0.45 -3.69
C ALA A 38 -0.86 0.04 -5.12
N ARG A 39 -0.62 0.92 -6.10
CA ARG A 39 -0.77 0.61 -7.53
C ARG A 39 0.25 -0.41 -8.00
N ALA A 40 1.51 -0.28 -7.59
CA ALA A 40 2.57 -1.24 -7.93
C ALA A 40 2.31 -2.65 -7.39
N PHE A 41 1.65 -2.76 -6.23
CA PHE A 41 1.24 -4.02 -5.61
C PHE A 41 -0.20 -4.47 -5.95
N ALA A 42 -0.96 -3.66 -6.69
CA ALA A 42 -2.25 -4.09 -7.18
C ALA A 42 -2.00 -5.07 -8.33
N PRO A 43 -2.65 -6.24 -8.37
CA PRO A 43 -2.58 -7.08 -9.57
C PRO A 43 -3.05 -6.22 -10.75
N ALA A 44 -2.21 -6.12 -11.78
CA ALA A 44 -2.55 -5.36 -12.97
C ALA A 44 -3.89 -5.92 -13.51
N PRO A 45 -4.90 -5.09 -13.78
CA PRO A 45 -6.16 -5.55 -14.36
C PRO A 45 -5.88 -5.98 -15.81
N GLY A 46 -5.47 -7.23 -16.01
CA GLY A 46 -5.11 -7.77 -17.31
C GLY A 46 -4.09 -8.90 -17.30
N GLU A 47 -3.28 -9.04 -16.24
CA GLU A 47 -2.39 -10.19 -16.10
C GLU A 47 -3.20 -11.32 -15.44
N ALA A 48 -4.01 -12.01 -16.25
CA ALA A 48 -4.36 -13.39 -15.90
C ALA A 48 -3.04 -14.13 -15.63
N PRO A 49 -2.93 -14.97 -14.60
CA PRO A 49 -1.76 -15.82 -14.47
C PRO A 49 -1.64 -16.57 -15.81
N ALA A 50 -0.53 -16.37 -16.50
CA ALA A 50 -0.15 -17.29 -17.56
C ALA A 50 0.02 -18.65 -16.86
N ASP A 51 -1.05 -19.44 -16.93
CA ASP A 51 -1.03 -20.85 -16.65
C ASP A 51 -0.29 -21.48 -17.85
N ASP A 52 0.81 -22.17 -17.53
CA ASP A 52 1.76 -22.93 -18.38
C ASP A 52 2.97 -22.17 -18.98
#